data_AF-A0A519EPW9-F1
#
_entry.id   AF-A0A519EPW9-F1
#
_cell.length_a   1.000
_cell.length_b   1.000
_cell.length_c   1.000
_cell.angle_alpha   90.00
_cell.angle_beta   90.00
_cell.angle_gamma   90.00
#
_symmetry.space_group_name_H-M   'P 1'
#
loop_
_entity.id
_entity.type
_entity.pdbx_description
1 polymer ?
#
loop_
_entity_poly.entity_id
_entity_poly.type
_entity_poly.pdbx_seq_one_letter_code
_entity_poly.pdbx_strand_id
1 'polypeptide(L)'
;MNAIKSARKFIVANPSSESARTLAQLVLALESETQFNVADLYKLDLETFDIAIDILKEWRIDRYYAGKAKLFDLSMQVTGLPS
;
A
#
# COMPACT_ATOMS: atom_id res chain seq x y z
N MET A 1 -3.42 -11.37 11.29
CA MET A 1 -4.15 -10.16 10.81
C MET A 1 -3.90 -10.04 9.33
N ASN A 2 -4.87 -9.57 8.52
CA ASN A 2 -4.72 -9.47 7.07
C ASN A 2 -4.20 -8.05 6.76
N ALA A 3 -2.90 -7.91 6.50
CA ALA A 3 -2.21 -6.65 6.26
C ALA A 3 -2.79 -5.91 5.04
N ILE A 4 -3.17 -6.65 4.00
CA ILE A 4 -3.88 -6.09 2.83
C ILE A 4 -5.20 -5.41 3.26
N LYS A 5 -5.94 -5.98 4.22
CA LYS A 5 -7.16 -5.38 4.78
C LYS A 5 -6.84 -4.16 5.65
N SER A 6 -5.77 -4.20 6.43
CA SER A 6 -5.33 -3.06 7.25
C SER A 6 -4.89 -1.87 6.38
N ALA A 7 -4.06 -2.11 5.36
CA ALA A 7 -3.63 -1.12 4.39
C ALA A 7 -4.83 -0.45 3.70
N ARG A 8 -5.80 -1.26 3.23
CA ARG A 8 -7.03 -0.74 2.63
C ARG A 8 -7.81 0.16 3.59
N LYS A 9 -7.99 -0.26 4.85
CA LYS A 9 -8.69 0.54 5.86
C LYS A 9 -7.98 1.86 6.10
N PHE A 10 -6.66 1.84 6.21
CA PHE A 10 -5.85 3.03 6.43
C PHE A 10 -5.99 4.02 5.26
N ILE A 11 -5.84 3.54 4.02
CA ILE A 11 -5.94 4.36 2.82
C ILE A 11 -7.35 4.96 2.67
N VAL A 12 -8.41 4.19 2.93
CA VAL A 12 -9.80 4.69 2.89
C VAL A 12 -10.06 5.74 3.97
N ALA A 13 -9.49 5.57 5.16
CA ALA A 13 -9.67 6.51 6.26
C ALA A 13 -8.89 7.81 6.05
N ASN A 14 -7.77 7.77 5.31
CA ASN A 14 -6.85 8.88 5.14
C ASN A 14 -6.46 9.12 3.66
N PRO A 15 -7.42 9.29 2.73
CA PRO A 15 -7.14 9.24 1.29
C PRO A 15 -6.23 10.36 0.77
N SER A 16 -6.10 11.46 1.53
CA SER A 16 -5.26 12.61 1.19
C SER A 16 -3.94 12.65 1.94
N SER A 17 -3.61 11.65 2.77
CA SER A 17 -2.35 11.65 3.51
C SER A 17 -1.19 11.15 2.65
N GLU A 18 -0.01 11.73 2.85
CA GLU A 18 1.23 11.28 2.19
C GLU A 18 1.56 9.83 2.54
N SER A 19 1.23 9.39 3.76
CA SER A 19 1.39 8.00 4.18
C SER A 19 0.48 7.06 3.39
N ALA A 20 -0.78 7.44 3.14
CA ALA A 20 -1.69 6.66 2.31
C ALA A 20 -1.24 6.60 0.85
N ARG A 21 -0.73 7.72 0.31
CA ARG A 21 -0.11 7.76 -1.04
C ARG A 21 1.10 6.83 -1.13
N THR A 22 1.99 6.85 -0.13
CA THR A 22 3.17 5.98 -0.09
C THR A 22 2.79 4.50 -0.05
N LEU A 23 1.80 4.12 0.78
CA LEU A 23 1.30 2.75 0.81
C LEU A 23 0.64 2.33 -0.52
N ALA A 24 -0.12 3.23 -1.15
CA ALA A 24 -0.71 2.97 -2.46
C ALA A 24 0.37 2.76 -3.54
N GLN A 25 1.40 3.59 -3.58
CA GLN A 25 2.53 3.45 -4.49
C GLN A 25 3.27 2.13 -4.28
N LEU A 26 3.48 1.71 -3.03
CA LEU A 26 4.09 0.42 -2.71
C LEU A 26 3.28 -0.74 -3.30
N VAL A 27 1.95 -0.72 -3.12
CA VAL A 27 1.06 -1.75 -3.69
C VAL A 27 1.13 -1.77 -5.21
N LEU A 28 1.08 -0.60 -5.86
CA LEU A 28 1.14 -0.51 -7.33
C LEU A 28 2.46 -1.06 -7.87
N ALA A 29 3.57 -0.76 -7.20
CA ALA A 29 4.88 -1.26 -7.59
C ALA A 29 5.00 -2.78 -7.41
N LEU A 30 4.45 -3.31 -6.32
CA LEU A 30 4.45 -4.75 -6.05
C LEU A 30 3.56 -5.55 -7.01
N GLU A 31 2.42 -5.01 -7.44
CA GLU A 31 1.54 -5.66 -8.42
C GLU A 31 2.10 -5.55 -9.84
N SER A 32 2.65 -4.39 -10.20
CA SER A 32 3.13 -4.12 -11.56
C SER A 32 4.57 -4.58 -11.79
N GLU A 33 5.22 -5.13 -10.75
CA GLU A 33 6.64 -5.50 -10.74
C GLU A 33 7.57 -4.34 -11.16
N THR A 34 7.24 -3.11 -10.72
CA THR A 34 7.99 -1.89 -11.04
C THR A 34 8.84 -1.39 -9.86
N GLN A 35 9.62 -0.33 -10.09
CA GLN A 35 10.51 0.24 -9.07
C GLN A 35 9.72 0.98 -7.98
N PHE A 36 10.19 0.84 -6.75
CA PHE A 36 9.73 1.62 -5.59
C PHE A 36 10.95 2.13 -4.82
N ASN A 37 10.95 3.41 -4.44
CA ASN A 37 12.04 3.99 -3.67
C ASN A 37 11.89 3.65 -2.18
N VAL A 38 12.73 2.73 -1.68
CA VAL A 38 12.69 2.25 -0.29
C VAL A 38 12.85 3.38 0.73
N ALA A 39 13.50 4.49 0.37
CA ALA A 39 13.62 5.65 1.26
C ALA A 39 12.27 6.27 1.61
N ASP A 40 11.25 6.11 0.77
CA ASP A 40 9.90 6.63 1.06
C ASP A 40 9.23 5.89 2.22
N LEU A 41 9.61 4.64 2.50
CA LEU A 41 9.12 3.93 3.71
C LEU A 41 9.57 4.64 4.99
N TYR A 42 10.77 5.20 5.02
CA TYR A 42 11.29 5.89 6.21
C TYR A 42 10.66 7.25 6.47
N LYS A 43 9.83 7.76 5.54
CA LYS A 43 9.04 8.98 5.74
C LYS A 43 7.73 8.71 6.49
N LEU A 44 7.35 7.44 6.61
CA LEU A 44 6.16 7.01 7.34
C LEU A 44 6.38 7.15 8.86
N ASP A 45 5.30 7.38 9.60
CA ASP A 45 5.30 7.12 11.04
C ASP A 45 5.46 5.60 11.31
N LEU A 46 5.80 5.25 12.55
CA LEU A 46 6.10 3.88 12.92
C LEU A 46 4.91 2.92 12.65
N GLU A 47 3.69 3.38 12.94
CA GLU A 47 2.48 2.58 12.71
C GLU A 47 2.27 2.28 11.22
N THR A 48 2.42 3.28 10.36
CA THR A 48 2.23 3.11 8.92
C THR A 48 3.40 2.37 8.27
N PHE A 49 4.61 2.54 8.81
CA PHE A 49 5.77 1.74 8.42
C PHE A 49 5.54 0.25 8.67
N ASP A 50 5.03 -0.12 9.84
CA ASP A 50 4.72 -1.52 10.17
C ASP A 50 3.68 -2.11 9.20
N ILE A 51 2.66 -1.32 8.80
CA ILE A 51 1.71 -1.71 7.75
C ILE A 51 2.44 -1.99 6.43
N ALA A 52 3.39 -1.14 6.02
CA ALA A 52 4.15 -1.33 4.80
C ALA A 52 4.99 -2.63 4.83
N ILE A 53 5.63 -2.92 5.95
CA ILE A 53 6.42 -4.16 6.13
C ILE A 53 5.51 -5.39 6.08
N ASP A 54 4.33 -5.33 6.68
CA ASP A 54 3.38 -6.45 6.64
C ASP A 54 2.78 -6.66 5.25
N ILE A 55 2.55 -5.60 4.47
CA ILE A 55 2.23 -5.72 3.03
C ILE A 55 3.30 -6.53 2.32
N LEU A 56 4.59 -6.18 2.46
CA LEU A 56 5.69 -6.89 1.81
C LEU A 56 5.75 -8.38 2.17
N LYS A 57 5.57 -8.70 3.46
CA LYS A 57 5.54 -10.09 3.95
C LYS A 57 4.39 -10.88 3.33
N GLU A 58 3.17 -10.34 3.37
CA GLU A 58 1.98 -11.02 2.83
C GLU A 58 2.03 -11.12 1.30
N TRP A 59 2.56 -10.10 0.62
CA TRP A 59 2.60 -10.08 -0.84
C TRP A 59 3.41 -11.23 -1.43
N ARG A 60 4.50 -11.61 -0.73
CA ARG A 60 5.38 -12.73 -1.10
C ARG A 60 4.69 -14.09 -0.99
N ILE A 61 3.75 -14.24 -0.06
CA ILE A 61 3.13 -15.53 0.27
C ILE A 61 1.98 -15.85 -0.70
N ASP A 62 1.27 -14.84 -1.17
CA ASP A 62 -0.04 -15.06 -1.77
C ASP A 62 -0.19 -14.43 -3.17
N ARG A 63 0.19 -15.17 -4.22
CA ARG A 63 0.13 -14.69 -5.62
C ARG A 63 -1.31 -14.68 -6.20
N TYR A 64 -2.32 -15.20 -5.49
CA TYR A 64 -3.68 -15.42 -6.04
C TYR A 64 -4.84 -14.96 -5.13
N TYR A 65 -4.60 -14.07 -4.17
CA TYR A 65 -5.67 -13.62 -3.25
C TYR A 65 -6.54 -12.49 -3.84
N ALA A 66 -7.86 -12.71 -3.90
CA ALA A 66 -8.86 -11.73 -4.36
C ALA A 66 -8.85 -10.38 -3.61
N GLY A 67 -8.21 -10.32 -2.43
CA GLY A 67 -8.02 -9.10 -1.66
C GLY A 67 -7.04 -8.09 -2.29
N LYS A 68 -6.13 -8.56 -3.16
CA LYS A 68 -5.14 -7.75 -3.89
C LYS A 68 -5.80 -6.86 -4.93
N ALA A 69 -6.70 -7.40 -5.76
CA ALA A 69 -7.41 -6.63 -6.78
C ALA A 69 -8.09 -5.38 -6.19
N LYS A 70 -8.85 -5.54 -5.10
CA LYS A 70 -9.49 -4.40 -4.42
C LYS A 70 -8.51 -3.39 -3.81
N LEU A 71 -7.29 -3.81 -3.45
CA LEU A 71 -6.29 -2.91 -2.88
C LEU A 71 -5.55 -2.18 -4.01
N PHE A 72 -5.26 -2.88 -5.11
CA PHE A 72 -4.72 -2.34 -6.33
C PHE A 72 -5.64 -1.26 -6.93
N ASP A 73 -6.93 -1.56 -7.10
CA ASP A 73 -7.93 -0.61 -7.61
C ASP A 73 -7.99 0.68 -6.78
N LEU A 74 -7.96 0.53 -5.44
CA LEU A 74 -7.92 1.68 -4.53
C LEU A 74 -6.63 2.48 -4.68
N SER A 75 -5.50 1.79 -4.86
CA SER A 75 -4.19 2.43 -5.00
C SER A 75 -4.09 3.24 -6.29
N MET A 76 -4.69 2.76 -7.38
CA MET A 76 -4.84 3.50 -8.64
C MET A 76 -5.62 4.81 -8.46
N GLN A 77 -6.72 4.77 -7.71
CA GLN A 77 -7.55 5.95 -7.45
C GLN A 77 -6.80 7.01 -6.65
N VAL A 78 -6.12 6.60 -5.57
CA VAL A 78 -5.42 7.53 -4.67
C VAL A 78 -4.23 8.19 -5.34
N THR A 79 -3.49 7.45 -6.16
CA THR A 79 -2.33 8.00 -6.91
C THR A 79 -2.76 8.99 -7.99
N GLY A 80 -3.99 8.89 -8.49
CA GLY A 80 -4.56 9.83 -9.46
C GLY A 80 -5.12 11.13 -8.87
N LEU A 81 -5.18 11.27 -7.54
CA LEU A 81 -5.70 12.48 -6.90
C LEU A 81 -4.65 13.61 -6.91
N PRO A 82 -5.04 14.87 -7.23
CA PRO A 82 -4.13 16.01 -7.18
C PRO A 82 -3.60 16.23 -5.76
N SER A 83 -2.35 16.70 -5.69
CA SER A 83 -1.53 16.84 -4.48
C SER A 83 -2.17 17.68 -3.39
#